data_AF-A0A0F9LM19-F1
#
_entry.id   AF-A0A0F9LM19-F1
#
_cell.length_a   1.000
_cell.length_b   1.000
_cell.length_c   1.000
_cell.angle_alpha   90.00
_cell.angle_beta   90.00
_cell.angle_gamma   90.00
#
_symmetry.space_group_name_H-M   'P 1'
#
loop_
_entity.id
_entity.type
_entity.pdbx_description
1 polymer ?
#
loop_
_entity_poly.entity_id
_entity_poly.type
_entity_poly.pdbx_seq_one_letter_code
_entity_poly.pdbx_strand_id
1 'polypeptide(L)'
;MIIRIFTSFLLLYTSALYAAEYSQTGVISEQANGSGVIIISDNTYLIDNSTTLHGIFPIGEIGPVISEGTAVGFNTVRRPSSDSPYISELWFINE
;
A
#
# COMPACT_ATOMS: atom_id res chain seq x y z
N MET A 1 20.86 16.58 -44.95
CA MET A 1 21.33 16.34 -43.56
C MET A 1 20.47 17.11 -42.54
N ILE A 2 19.13 17.05 -42.64
CA ILE A 2 18.21 17.74 -41.70
C ILE A 2 17.21 16.73 -41.11
N ILE A 3 16.93 15.65 -41.84
CA ILE A 3 16.01 14.57 -41.44
C ILE A 3 16.54 13.69 -40.30
N ARG A 4 17.86 13.64 -40.06
CA ARG A 4 18.46 12.73 -39.05
C ARG A 4 18.45 13.26 -37.61
N ILE A 5 18.25 14.56 -37.40
CA ILE A 5 18.27 15.15 -36.05
C ILE A 5 16.87 15.02 -35.40
N PHE A 6 15.80 15.00 -36.20
CA PHE A 6 14.44 14.85 -35.69
C PHE A 6 14.12 13.42 -35.21
N THR A 7 14.77 12.40 -35.78
CA THR A 7 14.48 10.99 -35.45
C THR A 7 15.08 10.58 -34.11
N SER A 8 16.19 11.20 -33.69
CA SER A 8 16.87 10.89 -32.42
C SER A 8 16.19 11.52 -31.21
N PHE A 9 15.39 12.58 -31.40
CA PHE A 9 14.70 13.27 -30.30
C PHE A 9 13.36 12.62 -29.92
N LEU A 10 12.82 11.75 -30.78
CA LEU A 10 11.52 11.10 -30.58
C LEU A 10 11.59 9.83 -29.70
N LEU A 11 12.79 9.28 -29.47
CA LEU A 11 12.99 8.02 -28.75
C LEU A 11 13.25 8.17 -27.23
N LEU A 12 13.32 9.39 -26.70
CA LEU A 12 13.81 9.64 -25.34
C LEU A 12 12.76 10.02 -24.28
N TYR A 13 11.46 10.08 -24.59
CA TYR A 13 10.50 10.65 -23.62
C TYR A 13 9.34 9.76 -23.17
N THR A 14 9.28 8.49 -23.57
CA THR A 14 8.31 7.55 -23.00
C THR A 14 8.96 6.68 -21.92
N SER A 15 9.64 7.30 -20.95
CA SER A 15 9.75 6.69 -19.63
C SER A 15 8.38 6.76 -18.98
N ALA A 16 7.51 5.81 -19.31
CA ALA A 16 6.30 5.57 -18.55
C ALA A 16 6.75 5.20 -17.13
N LEU A 17 6.74 6.18 -16.23
CA LEU A 17 6.81 5.94 -14.81
C LEU A 17 5.58 5.10 -14.46
N TYR A 18 5.76 3.79 -14.31
CA TYR A 18 4.76 2.95 -13.69
C TYR A 18 4.59 3.47 -12.26
N ALA A 19 3.48 4.16 -12.00
CA ALA A 19 3.09 4.48 -10.64
C ALA A 19 2.80 3.15 -9.95
N ALA A 20 3.58 2.83 -8.91
CA ALA A 20 3.26 1.69 -8.07
C ALA A 20 1.88 1.92 -7.44
N GLU A 21 1.03 0.88 -7.42
CA GLU A 21 -0.34 0.97 -6.86
C GLU A 21 -0.32 1.31 -5.37
N TYR A 22 0.73 0.87 -4.69
CA TYR A 22 1.04 1.17 -3.29
C TYR A 22 2.41 1.85 -3.16
N SER A 23 2.54 2.68 -2.12
CA SER A 23 3.76 3.42 -1.79
C SER A 23 4.66 2.71 -0.79
N GLN A 24 4.11 1.75 -0.04
CA GLN A 24 4.81 0.98 0.99
C GLN A 24 4.49 -0.51 0.86
N THR A 25 5.41 -1.34 1.33
CA THR A 25 5.26 -2.80 1.46
C THR A 25 5.76 -3.26 2.81
N GLY A 26 5.27 -4.40 3.27
CA GLY A 26 5.82 -5.06 4.44
C GLY A 26 5.15 -6.39 4.73
N VAL A 27 5.54 -7.00 5.84
CA VAL A 27 4.96 -8.25 6.32
C VAL A 27 4.23 -7.97 7.61
N ILE A 28 3.02 -8.52 7.77
CA ILE A 28 2.28 -8.42 9.02
C ILE A 28 3.06 -9.15 10.12
N SER A 29 3.57 -8.41 11.10
CA SER A 29 4.25 -8.96 12.27
C SER A 29 3.25 -9.39 13.33
N GLU A 30 2.19 -8.60 13.53
CA GLU A 30 1.16 -8.84 14.55
C GLU A 30 -0.13 -8.11 14.16
N GLN A 31 -1.28 -8.71 14.42
CA GLN A 31 -2.56 -7.99 14.43
C GLN A 31 -3.38 -8.39 15.64
N ALA A 32 -3.51 -7.47 16.60
CA ALA A 32 -4.38 -7.68 17.75
C ALA A 32 -5.84 -7.67 17.28
N ASN A 33 -6.49 -8.84 17.28
CA ASN A 33 -7.88 -9.03 16.89
C ASN A 33 -8.79 -7.99 17.55
N GLY A 34 -9.48 -7.19 16.74
CA GLY A 34 -10.45 -6.22 17.23
C GLY A 34 -9.84 -5.01 17.97
N SER A 35 -8.59 -4.64 17.70
CA SER A 35 -7.98 -3.42 18.27
C SER A 35 -7.99 -2.21 17.31
N GLY A 36 -8.19 -2.45 16.01
CA GLY A 36 -7.97 -1.43 14.97
C GLY A 36 -6.50 -1.05 14.78
N VAL A 37 -5.58 -1.86 15.33
CA VAL A 37 -4.13 -1.70 15.22
C VAL A 37 -3.55 -2.89 14.48
N ILE A 38 -2.62 -2.63 13.59
CA ILE A 38 -1.87 -3.64 12.86
C ILE A 38 -0.38 -3.27 12.86
N ILE A 39 0.48 -4.26 13.05
CA ILE A 39 1.93 -4.09 13.04
C ILE A 39 2.48 -4.68 11.74
N ILE A 40 3.15 -3.84 10.95
CA ILE A 40 3.74 -4.21 9.67
C ILE A 40 5.23 -3.91 9.73
N SER A 41 6.08 -4.93 9.58
CA SER A 41 7.54 -4.81 9.68
C SER A 41 7.96 -4.00 10.93
N ASP A 42 7.38 -4.35 12.07
CA ASP A 42 7.59 -3.74 13.40
C ASP A 42 7.14 -2.26 13.56
N ASN A 43 6.40 -1.74 12.58
CA ASN A 43 5.79 -0.41 12.66
C ASN A 43 4.30 -0.50 12.93
N THR A 44 3.80 0.35 13.84
CA THR A 44 2.40 0.38 14.23
C THR A 44 1.57 1.27 13.31
N TYR A 45 0.46 0.73 12.81
CA TYR A 45 -0.51 1.44 11.99
C TYR A 45 -1.93 1.27 12.52
N LEU A 46 -2.77 2.25 12.23
CA LEU A 46 -4.21 2.14 12.42
C LEU A 46 -4.88 1.57 11.19
N ILE A 47 -5.90 0.74 11.40
CA ILE A 47 -6.71 0.14 10.35
C ILE A 47 -8.15 -0.01 10.84
N ASP A 48 -9.12 0.22 9.95
CA ASP A 48 -10.53 0.06 10.29
C ASP A 48 -11.35 -0.38 9.07
N ASN A 49 -12.66 -0.55 9.22
CA ASN A 49 -13.57 -0.93 8.13
C ASN A 49 -13.70 0.12 7.02
N SER A 50 -13.11 1.31 7.20
CA SER A 50 -13.03 2.34 6.16
C SER A 50 -11.77 2.21 5.30
N THR A 51 -10.85 1.29 5.64
CA THR A 51 -9.68 1.00 4.82
C THR A 51 -10.15 0.37 3.51
N THR A 52 -9.69 0.92 2.39
CA THR A 52 -10.01 0.36 1.07
C THR A 52 -9.19 -0.91 0.85
N LEU A 53 -9.87 -2.02 0.59
CA LEU A 53 -9.25 -3.32 0.43
C LEU A 53 -9.25 -3.72 -1.04
N HIS A 54 -8.06 -3.93 -1.59
CA HIS A 54 -7.85 -4.35 -2.97
C HIS A 54 -7.61 -5.86 -3.02
N GLY A 55 -8.69 -6.62 -2.93
CA GLY A 55 -8.68 -8.07 -2.86
C GLY A 55 -9.79 -8.63 -1.98
N ILE A 56 -9.77 -9.93 -1.71
CA ILE A 56 -10.73 -10.60 -0.83
C ILE A 56 -10.08 -10.78 0.53
N PHE A 57 -10.46 -9.93 1.48
CA PHE A 57 -10.01 -10.00 2.87
C PHE A 57 -11.15 -10.47 3.77
N PRO A 58 -10.88 -11.31 4.77
CA PRO A 58 -11.82 -11.49 5.86
C PRO A 58 -12.02 -10.15 6.58
N ILE A 59 -13.27 -9.78 6.87
CA ILE A 59 -13.61 -8.54 7.58
C ILE A 59 -14.08 -8.91 8.99
N GLY A 60 -13.43 -8.34 9.99
CA GLY A 60 -13.82 -8.44 11.39
C GLY A 60 -14.71 -7.27 11.81
N GLU A 61 -14.95 -7.14 13.11
CA GLU A 61 -15.81 -6.06 13.63
C GLU A 61 -15.20 -4.68 13.41
N ILE A 62 -13.88 -4.53 13.55
CA ILE A 62 -13.20 -3.23 13.49
C ILE A 62 -12.53 -2.98 12.14
N GLY A 63 -12.02 -4.01 11.47
CA GLY A 63 -11.26 -3.88 10.23
C GLY A 63 -10.99 -5.25 9.58
N PRO A 64 -10.19 -5.28 8.50
CA PRO A 64 -9.77 -6.54 7.89
C PRO A 64 -8.97 -7.39 8.89
N VAL A 65 -9.16 -8.70 8.83
CA VAL A 65 -8.41 -9.70 9.61
C VAL A 65 -7.38 -10.32 8.69
N ILE A 66 -6.10 -10.11 9.00
CA ILE A 66 -4.97 -10.50 8.17
C ILE A 66 -4.02 -11.32 9.03
N SER A 67 -3.65 -12.50 8.54
CA SER A 67 -2.74 -13.39 9.28
C SER A 67 -1.34 -12.82 9.35
N GLU A 68 -0.66 -13.06 10.48
CA GLU A 68 0.78 -12.83 10.62
C GLU A 68 1.55 -13.57 9.51
N GLY A 69 2.66 -12.97 9.07
CA GLY A 69 3.46 -13.48 7.95
C GLY A 69 2.91 -13.11 6.57
N THR A 70 1.74 -12.48 6.48
CA THR A 70 1.19 -12.05 5.18
C THR A 70 1.96 -10.85 4.65
N ALA A 71 2.43 -10.94 3.41
CA ALA A 71 3.02 -9.82 2.71
C ALA A 71 1.93 -8.90 2.15
N VAL A 72 2.06 -7.59 2.37
CA VAL A 72 1.09 -6.58 1.95
C VAL A 72 1.74 -5.37 1.29
N GLY A 73 1.05 -4.79 0.31
CA GLY A 73 1.27 -3.44 -0.19
C GLY A 73 0.25 -2.50 0.42
N PHE A 74 0.61 -1.27 0.76
CA PHE A 74 -0.30 -0.35 1.41
C PHE A 74 0.03 1.13 1.21
N ASN A 75 -1.00 1.97 1.38
CA ASN A 75 -0.89 3.43 1.45
C ASN A 75 -1.36 3.93 2.81
N THR A 76 -0.75 5.03 3.27
CA THR A 76 -1.11 5.63 4.56
C THR A 76 -1.47 7.10 4.42
N VAL A 77 -2.33 7.55 5.32
CA VAL A 77 -2.65 8.96 5.54
C VAL A 77 -2.50 9.30 7.02
N ARG A 78 -2.24 10.58 7.31
CA ARG A 78 -2.24 11.07 8.69
C ARG A 78 -3.66 11.45 9.10
N ARG A 79 -4.16 10.88 10.18
CA ARG A 79 -5.40 11.34 10.82
C ARG A 79 -5.05 12.40 11.89
N PRO A 80 -5.79 13.52 11.98
CA PRO A 80 -5.47 14.59 12.93
C PRO A 80 -5.49 14.17 14.41
N SER A 81 -6.16 13.06 14.74
CA SER A 81 -6.43 12.60 16.10
C SER A 81 -5.55 11.44 16.56
N SER A 82 -4.51 11.06 15.81
CA SER A 82 -3.61 9.96 16.20
C SER A 82 -2.18 10.21 15.76
N ASP A 83 -1.25 9.83 16.62
CA ASP A 83 0.18 9.81 16.32
C ASP A 83 0.56 8.66 15.39
N SER A 84 -0.28 7.62 15.30
CA SER A 84 -0.05 6.48 14.41
C SER A 84 -0.64 6.73 13.02
N PRO A 85 0.12 6.46 11.94
CA PRO A 85 -0.39 6.56 10.58
C PRO A 85 -1.54 5.57 10.34
N TYR A 86 -2.53 5.98 9.56
CA TYR A 86 -3.69 5.16 9.22
C TYR A 86 -3.54 4.58 7.81
N ILE A 87 -3.82 3.29 7.66
CA ILE A 87 -3.81 2.61 6.35
C ILE A 87 -5.10 2.96 5.61
N SER A 88 -4.96 3.75 4.53
CA SER A 88 -6.09 4.13 3.68
C SER A 88 -6.43 3.06 2.65
N GLU A 89 -5.42 2.35 2.15
CA GLU A 89 -5.57 1.33 1.12
C GLU A 89 -4.60 0.18 1.38
N LEU A 90 -5.03 -1.05 1.07
CA LEU A 90 -4.28 -2.27 1.35
C LEU A 90 -4.48 -3.32 0.24
N TRP A 91 -3.40 -3.95 -0.18
CA TRP A 91 -3.33 -5.04 -1.17
C TRP A 91 -2.62 -6.25 -0.57
N PHE A 92 -3.06 -7.46 -0.95
CA PHE A 92 -2.20 -8.63 -0.80
C PHE A 92 -1.13 -8.60 -1.89
N ILE A 93 0.13 -8.79 -1.50
CA ILE A 93 1.19 -9.05 -2.46
C ILE A 93 1.48 -10.55 -2.42
N ASN A 94 1.12 -11.23 -3.50
CA ASN A 94 1.61 -12.56 -3.76
C ASN A 94 2.88 -12.40 -4.59
N GLU A 95 4.03 -12.78 -4.03
CA GLU A 95 5.23 -13.03 -4.82
C GLU A 95 5.08 -14.31 -5.66
#